data_AF-A0A6B3H6A6-F1
#
_entry.id   AF-A0A6B3H6A6-F1
#
_cell.length_a   1.000
_cell.length_b   1.000
_cell.length_c   1.000
_cell.angle_alpha   90.00
_cell.angle_beta   90.00
_cell.angle_gamma   90.00
#
_symmetry.space_group_name_H-M   'P 1'
#
loop_
_entity.id
_entity.type
_entity.pdbx_description
1 polymer ?
#
loop_
_entity_poly.entity_id
_entity_poly.type
_entity_poly.pdbx_seq_one_letter_code
_entity_poly.pdbx_strand_id
1 'polypeptide(L)' 'VSTPWAAVTGTGDVRPAQAVGVWGAGGLGAHAVQLLRAVGAYPVIAVDPAPAARDRALHFGADLALDSGDPLLR' A
#
# COMPACT_ATOMS: atom_id res chain seq x y z
N VAL A 1 8.42 -11.94 -5.36
CA VAL A 1 7.07 -11.74 -4.76
C VAL A 1 6.03 -11.81 -5.87
N SER A 2 5.35 -12.94 -6.04
CA SER A 2 4.46 -13.18 -7.21
C SER A 2 3.02 -12.71 -6.97
N THR A 3 2.45 -13.01 -5.80
CA THR A 3 1.06 -12.64 -5.46
C THR A 3 0.78 -11.14 -5.57
N PRO A 4 1.54 -10.23 -4.92
CA PRO A 4 1.28 -8.80 -5.05
C PRO A 4 1.60 -8.28 -6.45
N TRP A 5 2.54 -8.89 -7.18
CA TRP A 5 2.81 -8.51 -8.57
C TRP A 5 1.60 -8.79 -9.47
N ALA A 6 1.04 -10.00 -9.40
CA ALA A 6 -0.17 -10.35 -10.16
C ALA A 6 -1.38 -9.52 -9.75
N ALA A 7 -1.52 -9.20 -8.45
CA ALA A 7 -2.57 -8.32 -7.96
C ALA A 7 -2.43 -6.89 -8.51
N VAL A 8 -1.23 -6.33 -8.57
CA VAL A 8 -0.98 -4.97 -9.07
C VAL A 8 -1.12 -4.88 -10.59
N THR A 9 -0.46 -5.76 -11.32
CA THR A 9 -0.31 -5.64 -12.78
C THR A 9 -1.36 -6.40 -13.59
N GLY A 10 -1.96 -7.43 -12.99
CA GLY A 10 -2.99 -8.25 -13.64
C GLY A 10 -4.37 -7.89 -13.14
N THR A 11 -4.70 -8.31 -11.91
CA THR A 11 -6.06 -8.15 -11.36
C THR A 11 -6.46 -6.69 -11.19
N GLY A 12 -5.58 -5.88 -10.61
CA GLY A 12 -5.83 -4.45 -10.39
C GLY A 12 -5.51 -3.57 -11.59
N ASP A 13 -4.77 -4.11 -12.57
CA ASP A 13 -4.33 -3.42 -13.80
C ASP A 13 -3.93 -1.95 -13.55
N VAL A 14 -3.15 -1.74 -12.47
CA VAL A 14 -2.91 -0.40 -11.93
C VAL A 14 -2.16 0.43 -12.95
N ARG A 15 -2.68 1.63 -13.23
CA ARG A 15 -2.07 2.56 -14.18
C ARG A 15 -1.21 3.61 -13.47
N PRO A 16 -0.20 4.17 -14.14
CA PRO A 16 0.54 5.32 -13.63
C PRO A 16 -0.41 6.46 -13.23
N ALA A 17 -0.08 7.16 -12.14
CA ALA A 17 -0.88 8.22 -11.53
C ALA A 17 -2.26 7.80 -11.00
N GLN A 18 -2.55 6.50 -10.91
CA GLN A 18 -3.76 6.00 -10.27
C GLN A 18 -3.59 6.01 -8.74
N ALA A 19 -4.57 6.57 -8.03
CA ALA A 19 -4.66 6.51 -6.58
C ALA A 19 -5.01 5.08 -6.12
N VAL A 20 -4.30 4.56 -5.12
CA VAL A 20 -4.45 3.18 -4.63
C VAL A 20 -4.40 3.09 -3.11
N GLY A 21 -5.16 2.15 -2.57
CA GLY A 21 -5.15 1.79 -1.15
C GLY A 21 -4.61 0.37 -0.92
N VAL A 22 -3.85 0.18 0.16
CA VAL A 22 -3.33 -1.13 0.60
C VAL A 22 -3.82 -1.40 2.01
N TRP A 23 -4.78 -2.32 2.16
CA TRP A 23 -5.27 -2.78 3.46
C TRP A 23 -4.43 -3.96 3.95
N GLY A 24 -3.71 -3.74 5.06
CA GLY A 24 -2.73 -4.67 5.63
C GLY A 24 -1.34 -4.49 5.01
N ALA A 25 -0.44 -3.83 5.73
CA ALA A 25 0.96 -3.59 5.40
C ALA A 25 1.93 -4.59 6.07
N GLY A 26 1.47 -5.83 6.25
CA GLY A 26 2.30 -6.99 6.61
C GLY A 26 3.25 -7.40 5.47
N GLY A 27 3.75 -8.65 5.46
CA GLY A 27 4.76 -9.09 4.48
C GLY A 27 4.36 -8.89 3.01
N LEU A 28 3.12 -9.24 2.63
CA LEU A 28 2.63 -9.06 1.26
C LEU A 28 2.36 -7.58 0.93
N GLY A 29 1.68 -6.86 1.82
CA GLY A 29 1.34 -5.45 1.61
C GLY A 29 2.58 -4.55 1.52
N ALA A 30 3.60 -4.82 2.33
CA ALA A 30 4.87 -4.12 2.27
C ALA A 30 5.57 -4.27 0.91
N HIS A 31 5.49 -5.45 0.27
CA HIS A 31 5.96 -5.64 -1.09
C HIS A 31 5.01 -5.00 -2.12
N ALA A 32 3.70 -5.04 -1.90
CA ALA A 32 2.73 -4.38 -2.77
C ALA A 32 2.98 -2.88 -2.86
N VAL A 33 3.29 -2.20 -1.75
CA VAL A 33 3.63 -0.77 -1.73
C VAL A 33 4.81 -0.46 -2.66
N GLN A 34 5.89 -1.23 -2.58
CA GLN A 34 7.07 -1.03 -3.45
C GLN A 34 6.72 -1.24 -4.92
N LEU A 35 5.92 -2.27 -5.23
CA LEU A 35 5.50 -2.57 -6.59
C LEU A 35 4.55 -1.50 -7.14
N LEU A 36 3.60 -1.02 -6.33
CA LEU A 36 2.71 0.08 -6.68
C LEU A 36 3.49 1.36 -7.02
N ARG A 37 4.53 1.66 -6.23
CA ARG A 37 5.45 2.76 -6.55
C ARG A 37 6.23 2.53 -7.82
N ALA A 38 6.72 1.30 -8.04
CA ALA A 38 7.46 0.96 -9.26
C ALA A 38 6.62 1.09 -10.54
N VAL A 39 5.31 0.79 -10.49
CA VAL A 39 4.39 0.97 -11.63
C VAL A 39 3.86 2.41 -11.75
N GLY A 40 4.28 3.31 -10.86
CA GLY A 40 3.92 4.73 -10.91
C GLY A 40 2.56 5.07 -10.31
N ALA A 41 1.99 4.21 -9.46
CA ALA A 41 0.78 4.55 -8.72
C ALA A 41 1.03 5.74 -7.79
N TYR A 42 0.06 6.65 -7.73
CA TYR A 42 0.14 7.84 -6.89
C TYR A 42 -1.26 8.45 -6.66
N PRO A 43 -1.63 8.78 -5.41
CA PRO A 43 -0.96 8.41 -4.16
C PRO A 43 -1.14 6.92 -3.80
N VAL A 44 -0.20 6.37 -3.03
CA VAL A 44 -0.27 5.04 -2.41
C VAL A 44 -0.58 5.22 -0.92
N ILE A 45 -1.77 4.80 -0.48
CA ILE A 45 -2.22 4.92 0.90
C ILE A 45 -2.23 3.54 1.56
N ALA A 46 -1.43 3.34 2.62
CA ALA A 46 -1.43 2.12 3.42
C ALA A 46 -2.38 2.24 4.63
N VAL A 47 -3.05 1.16 4.98
CA VAL A 47 -3.95 1.10 6.15
C VAL A 47 -3.60 -0.16 6.94
N ASP A 48 -3.16 0.00 8.18
CA ASP A 48 -2.80 -1.12 9.06
C ASP A 48 -2.91 -0.73 10.54
N PRO A 49 -3.47 -1.58 11.43
CA PRO A 49 -3.54 -1.27 12.86
C PRO A 49 -2.14 -1.23 13.52
N ALA A 50 -1.18 -2.03 13.05
CA ALA A 50 0.13 -2.11 13.68
C ALA A 50 1.01 -0.90 13.32
N PRO A 51 1.50 -0.11 14.28
CA PRO A 51 2.37 1.04 14.02
C PRO A 51 3.61 0.67 13.20
N ALA A 52 4.27 -0.43 13.56
CA ALA A 52 5.47 -0.91 12.86
C ALA A 52 5.20 -1.30 11.39
N ALA A 53 3.97 -1.70 11.04
CA ALA A 53 3.61 -1.97 9.65
C ALA A 53 3.41 -0.68 8.85
N ARG A 54 2.79 0.33 9.47
CA ARG A 54 2.64 1.67 8.91
C ARG A 54 3.99 2.35 8.66
N ASP A 55 4.89 2.30 9.65
CA ASP A 55 6.24 2.87 9.52
C ASP A 55 7.03 2.22 8.37
N ARG A 56 6.94 0.89 8.23
CA ARG A 56 7.54 0.17 7.10
C ARG A 56 6.89 0.55 5.77
N ALA A 57 5.57 0.71 5.72
CA ALA A 57 4.88 1.11 4.50
C ALA A 57 5.36 2.49 4.02
N LEU A 58 5.47 3.45 4.93
CA LEU A 58 6.03 4.78 4.63
C LEU A 58 7.49 4.66 4.13
N HIS A 59 8.32 3.89 4.84
CA HIS A 59 9.70 3.64 4.42
C HIS A 59 9.80 3.04 3.01
N PHE A 60 8.86 2.16 2.64
CA PHE A 60 8.79 1.52 1.33
C PHE A 60 8.09 2.35 0.25
N GLY A 61 7.64 3.56 0.58
CA GLY A 61 7.15 4.53 -0.39
C GLY A 61 5.64 4.72 -0.42
N ALA A 62 4.89 4.26 0.59
CA ALA A 62 3.53 4.75 0.77
C ALA A 62 3.57 6.27 1.03
N ASP A 63 2.67 7.01 0.39
CA ASP A 63 2.55 8.46 0.56
C ASP A 63 1.84 8.81 1.88
N LEU A 64 0.99 7.91 2.38
CA LEU A 64 0.28 8.04 3.65
C LEU A 64 0.09 6.65 4.27
N ALA A 65 0.14 6.56 5.61
CA ALA A 65 -0.18 5.36 6.36
C ALA A 65 -1.15 5.65 7.50
N LEU A 66 -2.31 4.99 7.51
CA LEU A 66 -3.42 5.25 8.43
C LEU A 66 -3.63 4.08 9.40
N ASP A 67 -3.98 4.40 10.64
CA ASP A 67 -4.50 3.41 11.58
C ASP A 67 -5.94 3.07 11.20
N SER A 68 -6.24 1.79 10.98
CA SER A 68 -7.63 1.36 10.74
C SER A 68 -8.54 1.55 11.96
N GLY A 69 -7.97 1.69 13.15
CA GLY A 69 -8.70 1.89 14.40
C GLY A 69 -8.73 3.34 14.90
N ASP A 70 -8.24 4.31 14.12
CA ASP A 70 -8.24 5.72 14.55
C ASP A 70 -9.69 6.23 14.75
N PRO A 71 -10.08 6.61 15.98
CA PRO A 71 -11.44 7.10 16.24
C PRO A 71 -11.77 8.45 15.58
N LEU A 72 -10.76 9.16 15.07
CA LEU A 72 -10.91 10.44 14.36
C LEU A 72 -11.12 10.25 12.85
N LEU A 73 -10.79 9.09 12.29
CA LEU A 73 -11.13 8.70 10.92
C LEU A 73 -12.55 8.12 10.90
N ARG A 74 -13.54 8.96 10.59
CA ARG A 74 -14.96 8.59 10.42
C ARG A 74 -15.43 8.79 8.99
#